data_AF-A0A838V364-F1
#
_entry.id   AF-A0A838V364-F1
#
_cell.length_a   1.000
_cell.length_b   1.000
_cell.length_c   1.000
_cell.angle_alpha   90.00
_cell.angle_beta   90.00
_cell.angle_gamma   90.00
#
_symmetry.space_group_name_H-M   'P 1'
#
loop_
_entity.id
_entity.type
_entity.pdbx_description
1 polymer ?
#
loop_
_entity_poly.entity_id
_entity_poly.type
_entity_poly.pdbx_seq_one_letter_code
_entity_poly.pdbx_strand_id
1 'polypeptide(L)'
;AFGGYEIGTSGSGSSGPRTVAVVPATPSGVGAKVLKEDDKGEIRLADVQSLPQNRVLEAWVRRDGEVEPVKALFVPNGEGEASTTLGDLHGVDLVMVTTEPSGGSRAPTSAPLVEVPIKQS
;
A
#
# COMPACT_ATOMS: atom_id res chain seq x y z
N ALA A 1 12.58 23.58 10.10
CA ALA A 1 11.75 22.79 11.02
C ALA A 1 11.27 21.57 10.27
N PHE A 2 11.77 20.38 10.61
CA PHE A 2 11.21 19.11 10.16
C PHE A 2 10.74 18.42 11.44
N GLY A 3 9.43 18.30 11.60
CA GLY A 3 8.82 17.65 12.75
C GLY A 3 9.14 16.16 12.69
N GLY A 4 9.94 15.69 13.66
CA GLY A 4 10.10 14.26 13.89
C GLY A 4 8.78 13.69 14.37
N TYR A 5 8.30 12.63 13.73
CA TYR A 5 7.18 11.85 14.25
C TYR A 5 7.72 10.88 15.30
N GLU A 6 7.42 11.15 16.57
CA GLU A 6 7.60 10.18 17.63
C GLU A 6 6.49 9.14 17.51
N ILE A 7 6.85 7.88 17.20
CA ILE A 7 5.91 6.78 17.32
C ILE A 7 5.91 6.34 18.78
N GLY A 8 4.92 6.83 19.53
CA GLY A 8 4.67 6.42 20.90
C GLY A 8 4.37 4.93 20.97
N THR A 9 5.25 4.18 21.61
CA THR A 9 4.94 2.84 22.11
C THR A 9 4.33 3.03 23.50
N SER A 10 3.02 2.83 23.61
CA SER A 10 2.35 2.74 24.91
C SER A 10 1.31 1.62 24.89
N GLY A 11 1.68 0.50 25.52
CA GLY A 11 0.81 -0.12 26.53
C GLY A 11 -0.10 -1.28 26.10
N SER A 12 0.19 -2.44 26.71
CA SER A 12 -0.78 -3.39 27.28
C SER A 12 -1.61 -4.26 26.33
N GLY A 13 -1.17 -5.52 26.20
CA GLY A 13 -1.98 -6.72 25.89
C GLY A 13 -3.25 -6.55 25.04
N SER A 14 -3.09 -6.57 23.72
CA SER A 14 -4.13 -7.04 22.79
C SER A 14 -3.46 -7.49 21.50
N SER A 15 -3.81 -8.69 21.05
CA SER A 15 -3.43 -9.24 19.75
C SER A 15 -4.09 -8.40 18.65
N GLY A 16 -3.47 -7.29 18.29
CA GLY A 16 -3.91 -6.39 17.22
C GLY A 16 -2.86 -6.29 16.11
N PRO A 17 -3.25 -5.90 14.90
CA PRO A 17 -2.35 -5.81 13.75
C PRO A 17 -1.16 -4.89 14.06
N ARG A 18 0.06 -5.36 13.79
CA ARG A 18 1.28 -4.54 13.91
C ARG A 18 1.41 -3.66 12.68
N THR A 19 1.54 -2.35 12.87
CA THR A 19 1.87 -1.45 11.75
C THR A 19 3.35 -1.62 11.43
N VAL A 20 3.68 -2.12 10.24
CA VAL A 20 5.07 -2.49 9.88
C VAL A 20 5.77 -1.41 9.08
N ALA A 21 5.03 -0.60 8.31
CA ALA A 21 5.61 0.49 7.55
C ALA A 21 4.62 1.64 7.38
N VAL A 22 5.06 2.83 7.76
CA VAL A 22 4.47 4.11 7.34
C VAL A 22 5.53 4.77 6.49
N VAL A 23 5.26 4.90 5.19
CA VAL A 23 6.18 5.57 4.28
C VAL A 23 5.38 6.71 3.67
N PRO A 24 5.75 7.98 3.90
CA PRO A 24 5.19 9.05 3.10
C PRO A 24 5.60 8.78 1.64
N ALA A 25 4.63 8.50 0.77
CA ALA A 25 4.95 8.12 -0.58
C ALA A 25 5.44 9.33 -1.39
N THR A 26 6.61 9.20 -2.00
CA THR A 26 7.12 10.09 -3.05
C THR A 26 6.42 9.81 -4.39
N PRO A 27 6.35 10.71 -5.39
CA PRO A 27 6.30 12.19 -5.40
C PRO A 27 4.86 12.74 -5.52
N SER A 28 3.84 11.87 -5.46
CA SER A 28 2.44 12.14 -5.82
C SER A 28 1.65 12.95 -4.79
N GLY A 29 2.17 13.08 -3.56
CA GLY A 29 1.41 13.62 -2.42
C GLY A 29 0.41 12.64 -1.79
N VAL A 30 0.38 11.38 -2.24
CA VAL A 30 -0.48 10.31 -1.71
C VAL A 30 0.15 9.74 -0.43
N GLY A 31 -0.64 9.57 0.63
CA GLY A 31 -0.22 8.88 1.84
C GLY A 31 -0.39 7.36 1.71
N ALA A 32 0.56 6.56 2.21
CA ALA A 32 0.46 5.10 2.22
C ALA A 32 0.90 4.48 3.55
N LYS A 33 0.15 3.47 3.99
CA LYS A 33 0.47 2.65 5.17
C LYS A 33 0.22 1.18 4.87
N VAL A 34 1.13 0.31 5.31
CA VAL A 34 0.92 -1.14 5.28
C VAL A 34 0.77 -1.67 6.70
N LEU A 35 -0.39 -2.24 6.98
CA LEU A 35 -0.67 -2.98 8.21
C LEU A 35 -0.35 -4.45 7.95
N LYS A 36 0.42 -5.08 8.83
CA LYS A 36 0.78 -6.50 8.73
C LYS A 36 0.32 -7.22 10.00
N GLU A 37 -0.40 -8.32 9.82
CA GLU A 37 -0.79 -9.22 10.89
C GLU A 37 -0.30 -10.61 10.50
N ASP A 38 0.65 -11.15 11.27
CA ASP A 38 1.43 -12.33 10.89
C ASP A 38 2.03 -12.19 9.49
N ASP A 39 1.56 -12.99 8.54
CA ASP A 39 1.97 -12.98 7.13
C ASP A 39 0.98 -12.24 6.22
N LYS A 40 -0.15 -11.76 6.76
CA LYS A 40 -1.17 -11.04 5.97
C LYS A 40 -0.93 -9.55 6.01
N GLY A 41 -1.27 -8.87 4.91
CA GLY A 41 -1.18 -7.41 4.83
C GLY A 41 -2.44 -6.72 4.31
N GLU A 42 -2.60 -5.46 4.71
CA GLU A 42 -3.52 -4.49 4.12
C GLU A 42 -2.74 -3.23 3.79
N ILE A 43 -2.93 -2.67 2.59
CA ILE A 43 -2.47 -1.32 2.26
C ILE A 43 -3.62 -0.34 2.38
N ARG A 44 -3.35 0.81 3.01
CA ARG A 44 -4.26 1.95 3.11
C ARG A 44 -3.62 3.17 2.50
N LEU A 45 -4.38 3.83 1.64
CA LEU A 45 -4.02 5.04 0.95
C LEU A 45 -4.86 6.21 1.45
N ALA A 46 -4.28 7.40 1.43
CA ALA A 46 -4.92 8.67 1.72
C ALA A 46 -4.48 9.71 0.68
N ASP A 47 -5.27 10.77 0.54
CA ASP A 47 -4.99 11.87 -0.40
C ASP A 47 -4.89 11.42 -1.87
N VAL A 48 -5.61 10.34 -2.23
CA VAL A 48 -5.69 9.87 -3.61
C VAL A 48 -6.63 10.77 -4.39
N GLN A 49 -6.07 11.46 -5.39
CA GLN A 49 -6.87 12.28 -6.29
C GLN A 49 -7.83 11.44 -7.13
N SER A 50 -8.91 12.07 -7.61
CA SER A 50 -9.89 11.41 -8.47
C SER A 50 -9.22 10.74 -9.67
N LEU A 51 -9.54 9.46 -9.89
CA LEU A 51 -9.00 8.70 -11.00
C LEU A 51 -9.64 9.12 -12.33
N PRO A 52 -8.91 9.05 -13.46
CA PRO A 52 -9.51 9.17 -14.78
C PRO A 52 -10.61 8.11 -14.99
N GLN A 53 -11.54 8.39 -15.91
CA GLN A 53 -12.58 7.42 -16.27
C GLN A 53 -11.96 6.09 -16.72
N ASN A 54 -12.61 4.99 -16.36
CA ASN A 54 -12.19 3.62 -16.68
C ASN A 54 -10.82 3.20 -16.10
N ARG A 55 -10.39 3.84 -15.00
CA ARG A 55 -9.19 3.46 -14.26
C ARG A 55 -9.53 2.98 -12.85
N VAL A 56 -8.66 2.12 -12.33
CA VAL A 56 -8.71 1.60 -10.96
C VAL A 56 -7.32 1.67 -10.34
N LEU A 57 -7.24 1.50 -9.04
CA LEU A 57 -6.00 1.20 -8.37
C LEU A 57 -5.75 -0.30 -8.39
N GLU A 58 -4.50 -0.66 -8.62
CA GLU A 58 -4.02 -2.03 -8.51
C GLU A 58 -2.78 -2.04 -7.62
N ALA A 59 -2.78 -2.94 -6.63
CA ALA A 59 -1.64 -3.14 -5.76
C ALA A 59 -0.76 -4.25 -6.33
N TRP A 60 0.54 -4.12 -6.09
CA TRP A 60 1.55 -5.06 -6.54
C TRP A 60 2.45 -5.40 -5.38
N VAL A 61 2.89 -6.65 -5.32
CA VAL A 61 3.95 -7.09 -4.41
C VAL A 61 5.18 -7.44 -5.21
N ARG A 62 6.36 -7.11 -4.69
CA ARG A 62 7.64 -7.60 -5.20
C ARG A 62 8.19 -8.65 -4.27
N ARG A 63 8.54 -9.80 -4.82
CA ARG A 63 9.17 -10.92 -4.12
C ARG A 63 10.29 -11.47 -5.00
N ASP A 64 11.49 -11.60 -4.43
CA ASP A 64 12.67 -12.12 -5.16
C ASP A 64 12.94 -11.39 -6.50
N GLY A 65 12.57 -10.11 -6.58
CA GLY A 65 12.70 -9.28 -7.78
C GLY A 65 11.57 -9.41 -8.81
N GLU A 66 10.61 -10.33 -8.62
CA GLU A 66 9.42 -10.48 -9.46
C GLU A 66 8.27 -9.63 -8.92
N VAL A 67 7.54 -8.97 -9.82
CA VAL A 67 6.38 -8.12 -9.48
C VAL A 67 5.10 -8.85 -9.84
N GLU A 68 4.24 -9.05 -8.84
CA GLU A 68 3.01 -9.81 -8.97
C GLU A 68 1.79 -8.95 -8.64
N PRO A 69 0.67 -9.09 -9.38
CA PRO A 69 -0.56 -8.37 -9.08
C PRO A 69 -1.23 -8.92 -7.82
N VAL A 70 -1.69 -8.02 -6.97
CA VAL A 70 -2.68 -8.35 -5.94
C VAL A 70 -4.04 -8.45 -6.61
N LYS A 71 -4.74 -9.57 -6.41
CA LYS A 71 -6.01 -9.88 -7.10
C LYS A 71 -7.11 -8.83 -6.96
N ALA A 72 -7.07 -8.04 -5.89
CA ALA A 72 -8.13 -7.10 -5.55
C ALA A 72 -7.84 -5.71 -6.13
N LEU A 73 -8.63 -5.34 -7.14
CA LEU A 73 -8.72 -3.98 -7.66
C LEU A 73 -9.58 -3.13 -6.73
N PHE A 74 -9.25 -1.84 -6.64
CA PHE A 74 -9.91 -0.93 -5.69
C PHE A 74 -9.94 0.50 -6.22
N VAL A 75 -10.81 1.33 -5.66
CA VAL A 75 -10.98 2.74 -6.03
C VAL A 75 -11.03 3.60 -4.78
N PRO A 76 -10.55 4.86 -4.84
CA PRO A 76 -10.70 5.77 -3.72
C PRO A 76 -12.18 6.12 -3.49
N ASN A 77 -12.53 6.33 -2.22
CA ASN A 77 -13.82 6.90 -1.81
C ASN A 77 -13.85 8.42 -2.09
N GLY A 78 -14.97 9.07 -1.75
CA GLY A 78 -15.14 10.52 -1.94
C GLY A 78 -14.18 11.41 -1.14
N GLU A 79 -13.50 10.84 -0.14
CA GLU A 79 -12.51 11.52 0.72
C GLU A 79 -11.06 11.27 0.25
N GLY A 80 -10.87 10.51 -0.84
CA GLY A 80 -9.55 10.17 -1.37
C GLY A 80 -8.86 9.04 -0.61
N GLU A 81 -9.61 8.26 0.17
CA GLU A 81 -9.08 7.08 0.88
C GLU A 81 -9.36 5.81 0.09
N ALA A 82 -8.42 4.86 0.11
CA ALA A 82 -8.59 3.57 -0.55
C ALA A 82 -7.84 2.49 0.23
N SER A 83 -8.37 1.26 0.29
CA SER A 83 -7.65 0.15 0.88
C SER A 83 -7.90 -1.17 0.17
N THR A 84 -6.93 -2.08 0.29
CA THR A 84 -7.06 -3.46 -0.22
C THR A 84 -6.16 -4.41 0.58
N THR A 85 -6.56 -5.68 0.62
CA THR A 85 -5.79 -6.76 1.25
C THR A 85 -4.70 -7.23 0.28
N LEU A 86 -3.46 -7.24 0.74
CA LEU A 86 -2.28 -7.64 -0.05
C LEU A 86 -2.08 -9.16 -0.12
N GLY A 87 -2.75 -9.92 0.76
CA GLY A 87 -2.54 -11.35 0.88
C GLY A 87 -1.26 -11.67 1.67
N ASP A 88 -0.55 -12.70 1.25
CA ASP A 88 0.70 -13.16 1.88
C ASP A 88 1.88 -12.22 1.58
N LEU A 89 2.52 -11.74 2.64
CA LEU A 89 3.66 -10.84 2.63
C LEU A 89 4.99 -11.55 2.94
N HIS A 90 5.02 -12.87 3.07
CA HIS A 90 6.28 -13.59 3.31
C HIS A 90 7.27 -13.39 2.16
N GLY A 91 8.46 -12.84 2.43
CA GLY A 91 9.46 -12.59 1.38
C GLY A 91 9.14 -11.40 0.44
N VAL A 92 8.03 -10.70 0.67
CA VAL A 92 7.70 -9.48 -0.07
C VAL A 92 8.58 -8.34 0.44
N ASP A 93 9.42 -7.76 -0.41
CA ASP A 93 10.32 -6.66 -0.03
C ASP A 93 9.77 -5.26 -0.41
N LEU A 94 8.79 -5.20 -1.32
CA LEU A 94 8.18 -3.95 -1.77
C LEU A 94 6.70 -4.13 -2.07
N VAL A 95 5.88 -3.16 -1.69
CA VAL A 95 4.49 -3.01 -2.14
C VAL A 95 4.37 -1.74 -2.97
N MET A 96 3.64 -1.82 -4.07
CA MET A 96 3.40 -0.67 -4.96
C MET A 96 1.90 -0.52 -5.22
N VAL A 97 1.45 0.69 -5.55
CA VAL A 97 0.10 0.91 -6.12
C VAL A 97 0.22 1.77 -7.36
N THR A 98 -0.48 1.36 -8.42
CA THR A 98 -0.52 2.07 -9.71
C THR A 98 -1.96 2.39 -10.11
N THR A 99 -2.11 3.20 -11.16
CA THR A 99 -3.41 3.48 -11.78
C THR A 99 -3.52 2.69 -13.09
N GLU A 100 -4.39 1.69 -13.11
CA GLU A 100 -4.48 0.68 -14.16
C GLU A 100 -5.83 0.75 -14.90
N PRO A 101 -5.96 0.11 -16.08
CA PRO A 101 -7.27 -0.12 -16.71
C PRO A 101 -8.24 -0.87 -15.77
N SER A 102 -9.54 -0.66 -15.91
CA SER A 102 -10.56 -1.23 -15.02
C SER A 102 -10.59 -2.76 -14.89
N GLY A 103 -9.97 -3.49 -15.83
CA GLY A 103 -9.80 -4.94 -15.77
C GLY A 103 -8.54 -5.41 -15.03
N GLY A 104 -7.73 -4.49 -14.51
CA GLY A 104 -6.39 -4.75 -14.02
C GLY A 104 -5.38 -4.99 -15.14
N SER A 105 -4.16 -5.33 -14.73
CA SER A 105 -3.04 -5.55 -15.62
C SER A 105 -2.24 -6.80 -15.23
N ARG A 106 -1.48 -7.36 -16.16
CA ARG A 106 -0.55 -8.47 -15.84
C ARG A 106 0.77 -7.99 -15.22
N ALA A 107 1.08 -6.72 -15.45
CA ALA A 107 2.24 -6.01 -14.92
C ALA A 107 1.89 -4.52 -14.84
N PRO A 108 2.56 -3.72 -13.99
CA PRO A 108 2.34 -2.28 -13.92
C PRO A 108 2.36 -1.61 -15.30
N THR A 109 1.32 -0.85 -15.65
CA THR A 109 1.27 -0.07 -16.90
C THR A 109 1.46 1.43 -16.68
N SER A 110 1.38 1.89 -15.43
CA SER A 110 1.70 3.27 -15.04
C SER A 110 2.84 3.32 -14.02
N ALA A 111 3.41 4.51 -13.85
CA ALA A 111 4.30 4.75 -12.72
C ALA A 111 3.57 4.47 -11.38
N PRO A 112 4.27 3.95 -10.36
CA PRO A 112 3.71 3.83 -9.01
C PRO A 112 3.28 5.17 -8.45
N LEU A 113 2.06 5.23 -7.92
CA LEU A 113 1.62 6.34 -7.07
C LEU A 113 2.34 6.32 -5.72
N VAL A 114 2.59 5.10 -5.22
CA VAL A 114 3.26 4.84 -3.96
C VAL A 114 4.14 3.61 -4.06
N GLU A 115 5.24 3.64 -3.31
CA GLU A 115 6.15 2.53 -3.10
C GLU A 115 6.40 2.40 -1.59
N VAL A 116 6.14 1.22 -1.02
CA VAL A 116 6.23 0.96 0.41
C VAL A 116 7.17 -0.23 0.64
N PRO A 117 8.44 0.02 1.03
CA PRO A 117 9.34 -1.06 1.39
C PRO A 117 8.84 -1.83 2.62
N ILE A 118 8.88 -3.16 2.53
CA ILE A 118 8.47 -4.05 3.62
C ILE A 118 9.72 -4.62 4.29
N LYS A 119 9.94 -4.21 5.54
CA LYS A 119 11.00 -4.82 6.36
C LYS A 119 10.58 -6.23 6.76
N GLN A 120 11.42 -7.20 6.39
CA GLN A 120 11.31 -8.55 6.94
C GLN A 120 11.76 -8.53 8.40
N SER A 121 11.01 -9.20 9.26
CA SER A 121 11.29 -9.34 10.70
C SER A 121 11.86 -10.71 11.00
#